data_AF-A0A943IXX8-F1
#
_entry.id   AF-A0A943IXX8-F1
#
_cell.length_a   1.000
_cell.length_b   1.000
_cell.length_c   1.000
_cell.angle_alpha   90.00
_cell.angle_beta   90.00
_cell.angle_gamma   90.00
#
_symmetry.space_group_name_H-M   'P 1'
#
loop_
_entity.id
_entity.type
_entity.pdbx_description
1 polymer ?
#
loop_
_entity_poly.entity_id
_entity_poly.type
_entity_poly.pdbx_seq_one_letter_code
_entity_poly.pdbx_strand_id
1 'polypeptide(L)'
;MAILNAIIENKGNTLIIDFPHSIYDVYEKLLSIGIRKSPNDIMLTDNEDDDIQVKLYSDSDFGNHVIRLLGEDNSLADANTTAYLLMTADDEFKDELEQNILYDQYDFIRELTADLKNMKDMLGQVKISFFCLLEGNIQDSEYGEMQPAGNWYLKSYEWEIRELLEMEQSSPEDEMAQFFNEDEIVKAKLVSAVWTVDEYKGKLYGKINCRFKEQLTEDETEIFKNWLVGQCSDGFGEHFEQQSIQTEDGELFVSFWNSSDGYFLCTEDKLESCIENSQGLQMGGM
;
A
#
# COMPACT_ATOMS: atom_id res chain seq x y z
N MET A 1 3.99 22.72 1.98
CA MET A 1 4.78 23.33 3.07
C MET A 1 4.84 22.29 4.16
N ALA A 2 6.01 22.03 4.76
CA ALA A 2 6.14 20.95 5.74
C ALA A 2 5.20 21.17 6.94
N ILE A 3 4.48 20.13 7.32
CA ILE A 3 3.51 20.19 8.43
C ILE A 3 4.25 19.99 9.77
N LEU A 4 5.20 19.06 9.78
CA LEU A 4 5.97 18.64 10.94
C LEU A 4 7.46 18.71 10.63
N ASN A 5 8.26 18.96 11.66
CA ASN A 5 9.71 18.81 11.64
C ASN A 5 10.14 17.97 12.84
N ALA A 6 11.24 17.24 12.71
CA ALA A 6 11.85 16.46 13.77
C ALA A 6 13.31 16.84 13.94
N ILE A 7 13.73 16.98 15.20
CA ILE A 7 15.13 16.97 15.61
C ILE A 7 15.41 15.58 16.15
N ILE A 8 16.36 14.88 15.53
CA ILE A 8 16.74 13.50 15.87
C ILE A 8 18.18 13.52 16.34
N GLU A 9 18.42 13.10 17.58
CA GLU A 9 19.74 13.03 18.16
C GLU A 9 20.15 11.58 18.43
N ASN A 10 21.40 11.25 18.11
CA ASN A 10 22.00 9.96 18.41
C ASN A 10 23.48 10.15 18.76
N LYS A 11 23.82 9.90 20.02
CA LYS A 11 25.21 9.92 20.53
C LYS A 11 25.99 11.19 20.16
N GLY A 12 25.32 12.33 20.20
CA GLY A 12 25.89 13.65 19.91
C GLY A 12 25.87 14.07 18.43
N ASN A 13 25.32 13.25 17.54
CA ASN A 13 24.98 13.65 16.17
C ASN A 13 23.52 14.10 16.10
N THR A 14 23.24 15.15 15.32
CA THR A 14 21.89 15.71 15.17
C THR A 14 21.49 15.71 13.69
N LEU A 15 20.28 15.25 13.41
CA LEU A 15 19.60 15.34 12.13
C LEU A 15 18.35 16.21 12.32
N ILE A 16 18.13 17.14 11.39
CA ILE A 16 16.86 17.87 11.30
C ILE A 16 16.20 17.45 9.99
N ILE A 17 14.96 17.01 10.07
CA ILE A 17 14.17 16.55 8.93
C ILE A 17 12.76 17.12 9.02
N ASP A 18 12.24 17.60 7.90
CA ASP A 18 10.85 18.00 7.72
C ASP A 18 10.02 16.80 7.24
N PHE A 19 8.71 16.77 7.45
CA PHE A 19 7.84 15.68 6.98
C PHE A 19 6.72 16.19 6.06
N PRO A 20 6.28 15.36 5.09
CA PRO A 20 6.66 13.95 4.85
C PRO A 20 7.83 13.74 3.86
N HIS A 21 8.51 12.57 3.94
CA HIS A 21 9.43 12.02 2.92
C HIS A 21 9.09 10.54 2.65
N SER A 22 9.69 9.93 1.61
CA SER A 22 9.62 8.47 1.46
C SER A 22 10.29 7.80 2.67
N ILE A 23 9.79 6.64 3.08
CA ILE A 23 10.34 5.93 4.25
C ILE A 23 11.82 5.56 4.05
N TYR A 24 12.22 5.28 2.81
CA TYR A 24 13.61 5.03 2.42
C TYR A 24 14.48 6.28 2.59
N ASP A 25 13.99 7.46 2.17
CA ASP A 25 14.74 8.72 2.35
C ASP A 25 14.91 9.05 3.84
N VAL A 26 13.90 8.77 4.66
CA VAL A 26 14.02 8.92 6.13
C VAL A 26 15.11 7.98 6.66
N TYR A 27 15.08 6.71 6.26
CA TYR A 27 16.09 5.73 6.66
C TYR A 27 17.51 6.10 6.22
N GLU A 28 17.71 6.52 4.97
CA GLU A 28 19.02 6.97 4.46
C GLU A 28 19.55 8.19 5.23
N LYS A 29 18.69 9.15 5.57
CA LYS A 29 19.07 10.30 6.42
C LYS A 29 19.45 9.85 7.83
N LEU A 30 18.76 8.87 8.41
CA LEU A 30 19.09 8.30 9.73
C LEU A 30 20.48 7.63 9.74
N LEU A 31 20.88 6.97 8.64
CA LEU A 31 22.22 6.39 8.51
C LEU A 31 23.33 7.43 8.65
N SER A 32 23.09 8.67 8.20
CA SER A 32 24.08 9.76 8.27
C SER A 32 24.46 10.15 9.71
N ILE A 33 23.56 9.91 10.67
CA ILE A 33 23.81 10.11 12.11
C ILE A 33 24.03 8.79 12.85
N GLY A 34 24.26 7.69 12.13
CA GLY A 34 24.64 6.40 12.68
C GLY A 34 23.48 5.56 13.24
N ILE A 35 22.23 5.89 12.90
CA ILE A 35 21.05 5.09 13.26
C ILE A 35 20.82 4.05 12.16
N ARG A 36 20.82 2.76 12.53
CA ARG A 36 20.53 1.62 11.64
C ARG A 36 19.28 0.88 12.09
N LYS A 37 18.20 1.62 12.30
CA LYS A 37 16.89 1.10 12.72
C LYS A 37 15.85 1.58 11.72
N SER A 38 14.79 0.79 11.54
CA SER A 38 13.63 1.22 10.76
C SER A 38 13.00 2.46 11.40
N PRO A 39 12.46 3.43 10.64
CA PRO A 39 11.69 4.53 11.20
C PRO A 39 10.50 4.06 12.05
N ASN A 40 9.96 2.86 11.79
CA ASN A 40 8.92 2.22 12.62
C ASN A 40 9.41 1.84 14.04
N ASP A 41 10.72 1.63 14.21
CA ASP A 41 11.34 1.20 15.48
C ASP A 41 11.94 2.36 16.29
N ILE A 42 11.72 3.60 15.85
CA ILE A 42 12.25 4.81 16.48
C ILE A 42 11.08 5.60 17.08
N MET A 43 10.97 5.58 18.40
CA MET A 43 9.88 6.25 19.13
C MET A 43 10.11 7.76 19.24
N LEU A 44 9.02 8.51 19.39
CA LEU A 44 9.01 9.97 19.57
C LEU A 44 9.32 10.39 21.01
N THR A 45 10.46 9.95 21.54
CA THR A 45 10.91 10.22 22.92
C THR A 45 11.98 11.31 22.96
N ASP A 46 11.84 12.29 23.85
CA ASP A 46 12.86 13.32 24.13
C ASP A 46 13.57 13.05 25.48
N ASN A 47 13.62 11.79 25.91
CA ASN A 47 14.24 11.42 27.17
C ASN A 47 15.77 11.37 27.05
N GLU A 48 16.45 12.12 27.93
CA GLU A 48 17.92 12.22 27.97
C GLU A 48 18.62 10.86 28.18
N ASP A 49 17.93 9.89 28.79
CA ASP A 49 18.46 8.54 29.03
C ASP A 49 18.42 7.62 27.80
N ASP A 50 17.66 7.98 26.76
CA ASP A 50 17.52 7.16 25.55
C ASP A 50 18.69 7.38 24.57
N ASP A 51 19.12 6.31 23.91
CA ASP A 51 20.18 6.33 22.89
C ASP A 51 19.83 7.23 21.69
N ILE A 52 18.53 7.28 21.35
CA ILE A 52 17.97 8.05 20.25
C ILE A 52 16.88 8.95 20.83
N GLN A 53 17.01 10.25 20.64
CA GLN A 53 16.02 11.23 21.05
C GLN A 53 15.38 11.84 19.80
N VAL A 54 14.07 12.01 19.84
CA VAL A 54 13.28 12.59 18.76
C VAL A 54 12.34 13.63 19.33
N LYS A 55 12.50 14.87 18.87
CA LYS A 55 11.64 16.00 19.25
C LYS A 55 10.95 16.57 18.02
N LEU A 56 9.61 16.57 18.04
CA LEU A 56 8.83 17.19 16.98
C LEU A 56 8.61 18.69 17.23
N TYR A 57 8.55 19.48 16.16
CA TYR A 57 8.17 20.90 16.20
C TYR A 57 7.50 21.35 14.89
N SER A 58 6.69 22.41 14.97
CA SER A 58 6.08 23.05 13.79
C SER A 58 6.05 24.57 13.96
N ASP A 59 6.24 25.28 12.84
CA ASP A 59 6.14 26.75 12.78
C ASP A 59 4.69 27.24 12.63
N SER A 60 3.72 26.31 12.51
CA SER A 60 2.30 26.61 12.33
C SER A 60 1.48 26.18 13.54
N ASP A 61 0.42 26.92 13.85
CA ASP A 61 -0.54 26.52 14.88
C ASP A 61 -1.13 25.14 14.56
N PHE A 62 -1.54 24.93 13.30
CA PHE A 62 -2.02 23.65 12.80
C PHE A 62 -1.07 22.49 13.12
N GLY A 63 0.20 22.58 12.71
CA GLY A 63 1.17 21.52 12.98
C GLY A 63 1.46 21.32 14.47
N ASN A 64 1.40 22.37 15.29
CA ASN A 64 1.54 22.24 16.74
C ASN A 64 0.36 21.51 17.39
N HIS A 65 -0.85 21.62 16.84
CA HIS A 65 -1.98 20.79 17.25
C HIS A 65 -1.79 19.32 16.82
N VAL A 66 -1.30 19.07 15.60
CA VAL A 66 -0.96 17.71 15.14
C VAL A 66 0.08 17.03 16.05
N ILE A 67 1.12 17.75 16.48
CA ILE A 67 2.15 17.21 17.38
C ILE A 67 1.56 16.72 18.71
N ARG A 68 0.51 17.34 19.23
CA ARG A 68 -0.13 16.91 20.49
C ARG A 68 -0.81 15.54 20.38
N LEU A 69 -1.17 15.14 19.16
CA LEU A 69 -1.78 13.82 18.89
C LEU A 69 -0.74 12.70 18.83
N LEU A 70 0.54 13.07 18.64
CA LEU A 70 1.70 12.19 18.53
C LEU A 70 2.36 12.05 19.91
N GLY A 71 2.12 10.91 20.57
CA GLY A 71 2.70 10.56 21.87
C GLY A 71 4.06 9.88 21.76
N GLU A 72 4.69 9.63 22.91
CA GLU A 72 5.98 8.90 23.00
C GLU A 72 5.87 7.42 22.57
N ASP A 73 4.65 6.87 22.52
CA ASP A 73 4.36 5.52 22.01
C ASP A 73 4.23 5.47 20.48
N ASN A 74 4.24 6.63 19.82
CA ASN A 74 4.29 6.72 18.37
C ASN A 74 5.72 6.70 17.85
N SER A 75 5.86 6.22 16.63
CA SER A 75 7.11 6.09 15.91
C SER A 75 7.37 7.30 15.00
N LEU A 76 8.61 7.40 14.50
CA LEU A 76 8.98 8.35 13.47
C LEU A 76 8.20 8.11 12.17
N ALA A 77 7.88 6.85 11.87
CA ALA A 77 7.01 6.49 10.75
C ALA A 77 5.59 7.04 10.95
N ASP A 78 5.01 6.93 12.15
CA ASP A 78 3.67 7.47 12.43
C ASP A 78 3.61 8.99 12.20
N ALA A 79 4.66 9.73 12.59
CA ALA A 79 4.75 11.16 12.33
C ALA A 79 4.84 11.47 10.82
N ASN A 80 5.65 10.71 10.07
CA ASN A 80 5.78 10.86 8.63
C ASN A 80 4.45 10.57 7.90
N THR A 81 3.82 9.44 8.22
CA THR A 81 2.55 9.01 7.64
C THR A 81 1.44 9.99 7.96
N THR A 82 1.40 10.55 9.17
CA THR A 82 0.41 11.57 9.53
C THR A 82 0.60 12.85 8.73
N ALA A 83 1.84 13.32 8.60
CA ALA A 83 2.14 14.48 7.76
C ALA A 83 1.77 14.22 6.29
N TYR A 84 2.00 13.00 5.79
CA TYR A 84 1.60 12.61 4.44
C TYR A 84 0.08 12.66 4.27
N LEU A 85 -0.67 11.95 5.11
CA LEU A 85 -2.13 11.89 5.02
C LEU A 85 -2.79 13.27 5.11
N LEU A 86 -2.29 14.16 5.97
CA LEU A 86 -2.78 15.53 6.09
C LEU A 86 -2.44 16.38 4.84
N MET A 87 -1.26 16.17 4.26
CA MET A 87 -0.83 16.89 3.06
C MET A 87 -1.62 16.45 1.81
N THR A 88 -1.95 15.15 1.73
CA THR A 88 -2.66 14.54 0.60
C THR A 88 -4.15 14.40 0.83
N ALA A 89 -4.69 14.94 1.93
CA ALA A 89 -6.13 14.96 2.19
C ALA A 89 -6.86 15.65 1.02
N ASP A 90 -8.00 15.09 0.64
CA ASP A 90 -8.80 15.62 -0.46
C ASP A 90 -9.29 17.04 -0.13
N ASP A 91 -9.26 17.93 -1.13
CA ASP A 91 -9.67 19.32 -0.98
C ASP A 91 -11.13 19.46 -0.49
N GLU A 92 -11.98 18.44 -0.73
CA GLU A 92 -13.37 18.42 -0.23
C GLU A 92 -13.48 18.41 1.30
N PHE A 93 -12.53 17.78 2.02
CA PHE A 93 -12.59 17.65 3.48
C PHE A 93 -11.52 18.46 4.22
N LYS A 94 -10.63 19.11 3.49
CA LYS A 94 -9.45 19.78 4.06
C LYS A 94 -9.80 20.85 5.10
N ASP A 95 -10.82 21.67 4.81
CA ASP A 95 -11.26 22.74 5.72
C ASP A 95 -11.87 22.17 7.00
N GLU A 96 -12.67 21.10 6.90
CA GLU A 96 -13.28 20.43 8.06
C GLU A 96 -12.21 19.77 8.93
N LEU A 97 -11.28 19.05 8.29
CA LEU A 97 -10.16 18.41 8.95
C LEU A 97 -9.27 19.43 9.68
N GLU A 98 -8.96 20.55 9.03
CA GLU A 98 -8.17 21.62 9.62
C GLU A 98 -8.84 22.20 10.87
N GLN A 99 -10.15 22.44 10.82
CA GLN A 99 -10.92 22.90 11.97
C GLN A 99 -10.93 21.87 13.10
N ASN A 100 -11.17 20.59 12.79
CA ASN A 100 -11.21 19.53 13.81
C ASN A 100 -9.87 19.42 14.56
N ILE A 101 -8.75 19.55 13.84
CA ILE A 101 -7.41 19.55 14.44
C ILE A 101 -7.18 20.81 15.29
N LEU A 102 -7.49 21.99 14.77
CA LEU A 102 -7.28 23.27 15.49
C LEU A 102 -8.16 23.41 16.74
N TYR A 103 -9.33 22.75 16.75
CA TYR A 103 -10.23 22.72 17.90
C TYR A 103 -10.05 21.48 18.80
N ASP A 104 -8.93 20.77 18.66
CA ASP A 104 -8.56 19.61 19.49
C ASP A 104 -9.70 18.57 19.56
N GLN A 105 -10.32 18.24 18.42
CA GLN A 105 -11.42 17.25 18.35
C GLN A 105 -10.95 15.79 18.33
N TYR A 106 -9.63 15.56 18.30
CA TYR A 106 -9.01 14.24 18.37
C TYR A 106 -8.16 14.16 19.64
N ASP A 107 -8.25 13.04 20.36
CA ASP A 107 -7.42 12.79 21.54
C ASP A 107 -6.11 12.06 21.16
N PHE A 108 -6.17 11.24 20.10
CA PHE A 108 -5.04 10.41 19.65
C PHE A 108 -4.93 10.37 18.13
N ILE A 109 -3.72 10.17 17.62
CA ILE A 109 -3.44 10.00 16.19
C ILE A 109 -4.28 8.90 15.52
N ARG A 110 -4.64 7.84 16.26
CA ARG A 110 -5.45 6.73 15.73
C ARG A 110 -6.86 7.17 15.35
N GLU A 111 -7.41 8.17 16.04
CA GLU A 111 -8.72 8.72 15.73
C GLU A 111 -8.66 9.57 14.45
N LEU A 112 -7.63 10.42 14.35
CA LEU A 112 -7.37 11.23 13.16
C LEU A 112 -7.15 10.35 11.91
N THR A 113 -6.31 9.32 11.99
CA THR A 113 -6.05 8.42 10.86
C THR A 113 -7.27 7.59 10.48
N ALA A 114 -8.08 7.15 11.45
CA ALA A 114 -9.34 6.49 11.18
C ALA A 114 -10.34 7.41 10.47
N ASP A 115 -10.44 8.66 10.89
CA ASP A 115 -11.35 9.64 10.29
C ASP A 115 -10.94 9.99 8.85
N LEU A 116 -9.65 10.23 8.60
CA LEU A 116 -9.08 10.40 7.26
C LEU A 116 -9.38 9.20 6.35
N LYS A 117 -9.25 7.98 6.87
CA LYS A 117 -9.60 6.75 6.13
C LYS A 117 -11.10 6.70 5.81
N ASN A 118 -11.96 7.09 6.76
CA ASN A 118 -13.40 7.16 6.53
C ASN A 118 -13.76 8.21 5.48
N MET A 119 -13.17 9.41 5.54
CA MET A 119 -13.35 10.48 4.55
C MET A 119 -12.99 9.99 3.14
N LYS A 120 -11.86 9.31 3.01
CA LYS A 120 -11.44 8.70 1.74
C LYS A 120 -12.42 7.65 1.25
N ASP A 121 -12.88 6.77 2.14
CA ASP A 121 -13.87 5.74 1.81
C ASP A 121 -15.21 6.34 1.36
N MET A 122 -15.58 7.52 1.85
CA MET A 122 -16.78 8.27 1.44
C MET A 122 -16.64 8.88 0.03
N LEU A 123 -15.43 9.23 -0.41
CA LEU A 123 -15.17 9.61 -1.80
C LEU A 123 -15.36 8.43 -2.74
N GLY A 124 -14.85 7.26 -2.33
CA GLY A 124 -14.83 6.03 -3.13
C GLY A 124 -16.17 5.28 -3.16
N GLN A 125 -17.24 5.94 -3.61
CA GLN A 125 -18.60 5.39 -3.62
C GLN A 125 -18.78 4.26 -4.64
N VAL A 126 -18.10 4.37 -5.79
CA VAL A 126 -18.14 3.34 -6.84
C VAL A 126 -17.05 2.32 -6.57
N LYS A 127 -17.44 1.05 -6.41
CA LYS A 127 -16.52 -0.06 -6.19
C LYS A 127 -16.47 -0.93 -7.43
N ILE A 128 -15.26 -1.19 -7.93
CA ILE A 128 -15.04 -2.11 -9.05
C ILE A 128 -13.92 -3.05 -8.63
N SER A 129 -14.20 -4.35 -8.64
CA SER A 129 -13.20 -5.38 -8.41
C SER A 129 -12.75 -5.98 -9.74
N PHE A 130 -11.45 -6.09 -9.91
CA PHE A 130 -10.82 -6.75 -11.05
C PHE A 130 -10.19 -8.06 -10.58
N PHE A 131 -10.27 -9.08 -11.41
CA PHE A 131 -9.71 -10.40 -11.17
C PHE A 131 -8.69 -10.74 -12.24
N CYS A 132 -7.58 -11.33 -11.82
CA CYS A 132 -6.55 -11.87 -12.69
C CYS A 132 -6.13 -13.27 -12.23
N LEU A 133 -5.39 -13.97 -13.09
CA LEU A 133 -4.77 -15.24 -12.73
C LEU A 133 -3.70 -15.04 -11.66
N LEU A 134 -3.54 -16.05 -10.82
CA LEU A 134 -2.52 -16.11 -9.78
C LEU A 134 -1.63 -17.33 -10.04
N GLU A 135 -0.33 -17.09 -10.17
CA GLU A 135 0.68 -18.14 -10.29
C GLU A 135 1.55 -18.21 -9.04
N GLY A 136 2.08 -19.40 -8.77
CA GLY A 136 2.96 -19.63 -7.64
C GLY A 136 4.15 -20.45 -8.07
N ASN A 137 5.30 -20.17 -7.49
CA ASN A 137 6.50 -20.96 -7.64
C ASN A 137 7.11 -21.20 -6.26
N ILE A 138 7.53 -22.42 -5.97
CA ILE A 138 8.22 -22.76 -4.73
C ILE A 138 9.70 -22.94 -5.06
N GLN A 139 10.55 -22.26 -4.30
CA GLN A 139 11.98 -22.55 -4.28
C GLN A 139 12.27 -23.53 -3.14
N ASP A 140 12.70 -24.74 -3.50
CA ASP A 140 13.13 -25.72 -2.52
C ASP A 140 14.45 -25.28 -1.87
N SER A 141 14.47 -25.25 -0.54
CA SER A 141 15.66 -24.93 0.27
C SER A 141 16.85 -25.89 0.08
N GLU A 142 16.61 -27.13 -0.36
CA GLU A 142 17.64 -28.17 -0.50
C GLU A 142 18.31 -28.14 -1.89
N TYR A 143 17.56 -27.85 -2.94
CA TYR A 143 18.04 -27.92 -4.34
C TYR A 143 18.06 -26.55 -5.05
N GLY A 144 17.37 -25.54 -4.52
CA GLY A 144 17.30 -24.17 -5.08
C GLY A 144 16.55 -24.05 -6.41
N GLU A 145 15.93 -25.12 -6.90
CA GLU A 145 15.14 -25.12 -8.13
C GLU A 145 13.74 -24.55 -7.88
N MET A 146 13.27 -23.70 -8.81
CA MET A 146 11.91 -23.18 -8.82
C MET A 146 10.96 -24.21 -9.43
N GLN A 147 9.93 -24.59 -8.68
CA GLN A 147 8.90 -25.54 -9.11
C GLN A 147 7.52 -24.86 -9.10
N PRO A 148 6.69 -25.04 -10.14
CA PRO A 148 5.34 -24.47 -10.16
C PRO A 148 4.48 -24.97 -9.01
N ALA A 149 3.89 -24.05 -8.25
CA ALA A 149 2.92 -24.31 -7.21
C ALA A 149 1.51 -24.38 -7.82
N GLY A 150 0.82 -25.50 -7.60
CA GLY A 150 -0.56 -25.63 -8.05
C GLY A 150 -1.48 -24.65 -7.31
N ASN A 151 -2.58 -24.24 -7.95
CA ASN A 151 -3.54 -23.31 -7.34
C ASN A 151 -4.14 -23.82 -6.00
N TRP A 152 -4.24 -25.14 -5.82
CA TRP A 152 -4.65 -25.74 -4.54
C TRP A 152 -3.67 -25.43 -3.39
N TYR A 153 -2.38 -25.30 -3.71
CA TYR A 153 -1.33 -24.94 -2.76
C TYR A 153 -1.39 -23.45 -2.45
N LEU A 154 -1.53 -22.60 -3.47
CA LEU A 154 -1.78 -21.16 -3.27
C LEU A 154 -2.99 -20.93 -2.35
N LYS A 155 -4.08 -21.68 -2.56
CA LYS A 155 -5.27 -21.63 -1.72
C LYS A 155 -5.01 -22.08 -0.28
N SER A 156 -4.13 -23.04 -0.02
CA SER A 156 -3.81 -23.42 1.37
C SER A 156 -3.00 -22.36 2.11
N TYR A 157 -2.33 -21.46 1.39
CA TYR A 157 -1.58 -20.31 1.93
C TYR A 157 -2.29 -18.96 1.68
N GLU A 158 -3.60 -18.97 1.44
CA GLU A 158 -4.37 -17.74 1.16
C GLU A 158 -4.19 -16.68 2.25
N TRP A 159 -4.15 -17.11 3.51
CA TRP A 159 -4.00 -16.22 4.65
C TRP A 159 -2.65 -15.50 4.62
N GLU A 160 -1.57 -16.24 4.45
CA GLU A 160 -0.20 -15.72 4.41
C GLU A 160 0.02 -14.81 3.19
N ILE A 161 -0.56 -15.17 2.04
CA ILE A 161 -0.54 -14.32 0.85
C ILE A 161 -1.26 -12.99 1.12
N ARG A 162 -2.46 -13.05 1.74
CA ARG A 162 -3.24 -11.85 2.07
C ARG A 162 -2.52 -10.99 3.10
N GLU A 163 -1.93 -11.60 4.13
CA GLU A 163 -1.16 -10.91 5.16
C GLU A 163 0.03 -10.16 4.57
N LEU A 164 0.81 -10.80 3.68
CA LEU A 164 1.91 -10.14 3.01
C LEU A 164 1.43 -8.99 2.11
N LEU A 165 0.33 -9.17 1.37
CA LEU A 165 -0.27 -8.09 0.57
C LEU A 165 -0.71 -6.90 1.41
N GLU A 166 -1.24 -7.14 2.61
CA GLU A 166 -1.63 -6.09 3.55
C GLU A 166 -0.40 -5.36 4.10
N MET A 167 0.70 -6.08 4.38
CA MET A 167 1.96 -5.49 4.83
C MET A 167 2.59 -4.59 3.77
N GLU A 168 2.71 -5.08 2.53
CA GLU A 168 3.31 -4.36 1.39
C GLU A 168 2.50 -3.12 0.94
N GLN A 169 1.24 -3.00 1.37
CA GLN A 169 0.36 -1.87 1.05
C GLN A 169 -0.08 -1.08 2.30
N SER A 170 0.62 -1.27 3.42
CA SER A 170 0.22 -0.68 4.71
C SER A 170 0.53 0.82 4.82
N SER A 171 1.55 1.32 4.12
CA SER A 171 1.92 2.73 4.12
C SER A 171 1.03 3.53 3.16
N PRO A 172 0.43 4.66 3.59
CA PRO A 172 -0.29 5.56 2.69
C PRO A 172 0.56 6.11 1.54
N GLU A 173 1.86 6.27 1.76
CA GLU A 173 2.84 6.68 0.76
C GLU A 173 3.02 5.66 -0.37
N ASP A 174 2.58 4.42 -0.18
CA ASP A 174 2.68 3.33 -1.16
C ASP A 174 1.34 3.07 -1.85
N GLU A 175 0.33 3.93 -1.63
CA GLU A 175 -0.98 3.73 -2.23
C GLU A 175 -0.91 3.77 -3.76
N MET A 176 -1.31 2.67 -4.38
CA MET A 176 -1.15 2.46 -5.81
C MET A 176 -1.89 3.48 -6.69
N ALA A 177 -2.98 4.07 -6.20
CA ALA A 177 -3.75 5.07 -6.92
C ALA A 177 -2.93 6.31 -7.31
N GLN A 178 -1.94 6.70 -6.51
CA GLN A 178 -1.13 7.89 -6.80
C GLN A 178 -0.20 7.71 -8.01
N PHE A 179 0.15 6.46 -8.35
CA PHE A 179 1.03 6.14 -9.47
C PHE A 179 0.30 6.09 -10.81
N PHE A 180 -1.02 6.22 -10.82
CA PHE A 180 -1.80 6.30 -12.05
C PHE A 180 -1.61 7.66 -12.74
N ASN A 181 -1.02 7.64 -13.94
CA ASN A 181 -0.73 8.85 -14.73
C ASN A 181 -1.11 8.70 -16.22
N GLU A 182 -1.86 7.66 -16.58
CA GLU A 182 -2.20 7.37 -17.99
C GLU A 182 -3.28 8.30 -18.55
N ASP A 183 -4.20 8.78 -17.69
CA ASP A 183 -5.31 9.65 -18.10
C ASP A 183 -5.78 10.55 -16.95
N GLU A 184 -5.91 11.86 -17.18
CA GLU A 184 -6.28 12.81 -16.13
C GLU A 184 -7.73 12.65 -15.64
N ILE A 185 -8.64 12.14 -16.48
CA ILE A 185 -10.05 11.96 -16.11
C ILE A 185 -10.19 10.76 -15.18
N VAL A 186 -9.58 9.62 -15.56
CA VAL A 186 -9.55 8.42 -14.69
C VAL A 186 -8.81 8.73 -13.39
N LYS A 187 -7.70 9.47 -13.46
CA LYS A 187 -6.94 9.90 -12.28
C LYS A 187 -7.78 10.72 -11.31
N ALA A 188 -8.57 11.68 -11.81
CA ALA A 188 -9.45 12.49 -10.97
C ALA A 188 -10.56 11.67 -10.29
N LYS A 189 -10.97 10.55 -10.90
CA LYS A 189 -11.98 9.65 -10.34
C LYS A 189 -11.40 8.61 -9.40
N LEU A 190 -10.15 8.18 -9.59
CA LEU A 190 -9.54 7.10 -8.82
C LEU A 190 -9.29 7.53 -7.37
N VAL A 191 -9.77 6.72 -6.43
CA VAL A 191 -9.61 6.96 -4.98
C VAL A 191 -8.61 5.97 -4.37
N SER A 192 -8.72 4.69 -4.72
CA SER A 192 -7.79 3.66 -4.26
C SER A 192 -7.78 2.47 -5.21
N ALA A 193 -6.66 1.74 -5.21
CA ALA A 193 -6.50 0.45 -5.87
C ALA A 193 -5.69 -0.45 -4.93
N VAL A 194 -6.28 -1.54 -4.46
CA VAL A 194 -5.67 -2.41 -3.44
C VAL A 194 -5.66 -3.84 -3.93
N TRP A 195 -4.47 -4.44 -4.01
CA TRP A 195 -4.26 -5.82 -4.40
C TRP A 195 -4.56 -6.75 -3.23
N THR A 196 -5.21 -7.86 -3.54
CA THR A 196 -5.58 -8.91 -2.60
C THR A 196 -5.80 -10.22 -3.38
N VAL A 197 -6.24 -11.26 -2.70
CA VAL A 197 -6.67 -12.52 -3.33
C VAL A 197 -8.09 -12.86 -2.93
N ASP A 198 -8.77 -13.67 -3.75
CA ASP A 198 -10.12 -14.13 -3.45
C ASP A 198 -10.41 -15.48 -4.12
N GLU A 199 -11.25 -16.29 -3.49
CA GLU A 199 -11.63 -17.59 -4.02
C GLU A 199 -12.84 -17.46 -4.96
N TYR A 200 -12.71 -18.04 -6.16
CA TYR A 200 -13.83 -18.23 -7.06
C TYR A 200 -13.90 -19.67 -7.56
N LYS A 201 -15.05 -20.33 -7.31
CA LYS A 201 -15.32 -21.73 -7.72
C LYS A 201 -14.19 -22.72 -7.38
N GLY A 202 -13.63 -22.62 -6.17
CA GLY A 202 -12.60 -23.55 -5.68
C GLY A 202 -11.17 -23.23 -6.09
N LYS A 203 -10.94 -22.15 -6.83
CA LYS A 203 -9.60 -21.66 -7.20
C LYS A 203 -9.34 -20.27 -6.63
N LEU A 204 -8.11 -20.02 -6.21
CA LEU A 204 -7.66 -18.71 -5.75
C LEU A 204 -7.27 -17.83 -6.95
N TYR A 205 -7.70 -16.58 -6.95
CA TYR A 205 -7.38 -15.59 -7.98
C TYR A 205 -6.79 -14.34 -7.35
N GLY A 206 -6.00 -13.60 -8.14
CA GLY A 206 -5.64 -12.24 -7.80
C GLY A 206 -6.88 -11.35 -7.92
N LYS A 207 -7.09 -10.45 -6.96
CA LYS A 207 -8.19 -9.51 -6.93
C LYS A 207 -7.65 -8.11 -6.64
N ILE A 208 -8.05 -7.13 -7.43
CA ILE A 208 -7.74 -5.73 -7.19
C ILE A 208 -9.05 -5.01 -6.87
N ASN A 209 -9.16 -4.50 -5.65
CA ASN A 209 -10.30 -3.73 -5.19
C ASN A 209 -10.04 -2.25 -5.44
N CYS A 210 -10.79 -1.68 -6.38
CA CYS A 210 -10.66 -0.28 -6.75
C CYS A 210 -11.89 0.52 -6.30
N ARG A 211 -11.64 1.74 -5.86
CA ARG A 211 -12.68 2.72 -5.53
C ARG A 211 -12.56 3.95 -6.39
N PHE A 212 -13.71 4.46 -6.82
CA PHE A 212 -13.82 5.65 -7.65
C PHE A 212 -14.87 6.62 -7.10
N LYS A 213 -14.64 7.91 -7.33
CA LYS A 213 -15.60 8.99 -7.06
C LYS A 213 -16.86 8.85 -7.91
N GLU A 214 -16.68 8.41 -9.15
CA GLU A 214 -17.74 8.29 -10.15
C GLU A 214 -17.59 7.01 -10.97
N GLN A 215 -18.64 6.64 -11.71
CA GLN A 215 -18.62 5.50 -12.60
C GLN A 215 -17.62 5.72 -13.74
N LEU A 216 -16.84 4.67 -14.04
CA LEU A 216 -16.02 4.63 -15.25
C LEU A 216 -16.88 4.30 -16.47
N THR A 217 -16.65 4.99 -17.57
CA THR A 217 -17.10 4.59 -18.90
C THR A 217 -16.37 3.32 -19.37
N GLU A 218 -16.82 2.72 -20.46
CA GLU A 218 -16.14 1.55 -21.03
C GLU A 218 -14.70 1.88 -21.45
N ASP A 219 -14.49 3.01 -22.14
CA ASP A 219 -13.16 3.45 -22.57
C ASP A 219 -12.23 3.73 -21.38
N GLU A 220 -12.74 4.44 -20.36
CA GLU A 220 -12.00 4.70 -19.11
C GLU A 220 -11.64 3.39 -18.38
N THR A 221 -12.55 2.41 -18.39
CA THR A 221 -12.32 1.09 -17.79
C THR A 221 -11.20 0.35 -18.51
N GLU A 222 -11.15 0.40 -19.85
CA GLU A 222 -10.09 -0.24 -20.62
C GLU A 222 -8.72 0.44 -20.43
N ILE A 223 -8.67 1.78 -20.34
CA ILE A 223 -7.45 2.52 -19.96
C ILE A 223 -6.96 2.04 -18.59
N PHE A 224 -7.86 2.01 -17.60
CA PHE A 224 -7.52 1.60 -16.24
C PHE A 224 -7.07 0.13 -16.16
N LYS A 225 -7.72 -0.78 -16.90
CA LYS A 225 -7.30 -2.19 -17.00
C LYS A 225 -5.89 -2.33 -17.56
N ASN A 226 -5.54 -1.59 -18.61
CA ASN A 226 -4.20 -1.65 -19.19
C ASN A 226 -3.14 -1.24 -18.18
N TRP A 227 -3.41 -0.20 -17.38
CA TRP A 227 -2.55 0.17 -16.26
C TRP A 227 -2.46 -0.94 -15.20
N LEU A 228 -3.58 -1.55 -14.79
CA LEU A 228 -3.56 -2.68 -13.86
C LEU A 228 -2.73 -3.87 -14.38
N VAL A 229 -2.84 -4.18 -15.67
CA VAL A 229 -2.04 -5.25 -16.29
C VAL A 229 -0.54 -4.92 -16.19
N GLY A 230 -0.15 -3.68 -16.50
CA GLY A 230 1.24 -3.23 -16.33
C GLY A 230 1.71 -3.30 -14.87
N GLN A 231 0.85 -2.94 -13.92
CA GLN A 231 1.15 -3.08 -12.49
C GLN A 231 1.29 -4.53 -12.06
N CYS A 232 0.50 -5.45 -12.62
CA CYS A 232 0.62 -6.88 -12.30
C CYS A 232 1.89 -7.51 -12.92
N SER A 233 2.37 -7.00 -14.06
CA SER A 233 3.50 -7.62 -14.79
C SER A 233 4.89 -7.08 -14.44
N ASP A 234 5.00 -5.80 -14.05
CA ASP A 234 6.29 -5.09 -13.89
C ASP A 234 6.28 -4.17 -12.66
N GLY A 235 5.15 -3.53 -12.35
CA GLY A 235 5.04 -2.65 -11.18
C GLY A 235 4.93 -3.42 -9.86
N PHE A 236 3.86 -3.14 -9.10
CA PHE A 236 3.61 -3.78 -7.80
C PHE A 236 3.71 -5.32 -7.85
N GLY A 237 3.22 -5.95 -8.93
CA GLY A 237 3.23 -7.39 -9.09
C GLY A 237 4.62 -8.01 -9.17
N GLU A 238 5.58 -7.36 -9.84
CA GLU A 238 6.97 -7.84 -9.89
C GLU A 238 7.63 -7.72 -8.52
N HIS A 239 7.44 -6.57 -7.85
CA HIS A 239 7.95 -6.36 -6.49
C HIS A 239 7.40 -7.41 -5.51
N PHE A 240 6.09 -7.68 -5.58
CA PHE A 240 5.44 -8.69 -4.74
C PHE A 240 5.94 -10.11 -5.04
N GLU A 241 6.16 -10.44 -6.31
CA GLU A 241 6.69 -11.75 -6.72
C GLU A 241 8.08 -12.02 -6.13
N GLN A 242 8.86 -10.98 -5.80
CA GLN A 242 10.17 -11.13 -5.16
C GLN A 242 10.08 -11.35 -3.64
N GLN A 243 8.91 -11.18 -3.03
CA GLN A 243 8.72 -11.40 -1.59
C GLN A 243 8.37 -12.87 -1.31
N SER A 244 9.23 -13.57 -0.58
CA SER A 244 9.01 -14.98 -0.26
C SER A 244 8.06 -15.17 0.93
N ILE A 245 7.16 -16.15 0.79
CA ILE A 245 6.32 -16.66 1.88
C ILE A 245 6.91 -17.99 2.33
N GLN A 246 7.24 -18.12 3.62
CA GLN A 246 7.82 -19.34 4.16
C GLN A 246 6.75 -20.43 4.26
N THR A 247 7.01 -21.60 3.66
CA THR A 247 6.12 -22.75 3.65
C THR A 247 6.83 -24.01 4.13
N GLU A 248 6.08 -25.09 4.39
CA GLU A 248 6.68 -26.38 4.77
C GLU A 248 7.57 -26.98 3.67
N ASP A 249 7.29 -26.65 2.40
CA ASP A 249 7.97 -27.19 1.22
C ASP A 249 9.03 -26.22 0.64
N GLY A 250 9.26 -25.07 1.26
CA GLY A 250 10.24 -24.07 0.82
C GLY A 250 9.69 -22.64 0.77
N GLU A 251 10.29 -21.80 -0.06
CA GLU A 251 9.91 -20.39 -0.23
C GLU A 251 8.90 -20.24 -1.37
N LEU A 252 7.67 -19.83 -1.07
CA LEU A 252 6.61 -19.59 -2.04
C LEU A 252 6.67 -18.14 -2.55
N PHE A 253 6.76 -17.99 -3.86
CA PHE A 253 6.69 -16.73 -4.59
C PHE A 253 5.40 -16.69 -5.40
N VAL A 254 4.69 -15.56 -5.38
CA VAL A 254 3.34 -15.45 -5.97
C VAL A 254 3.32 -14.32 -7.00
N SER A 255 2.81 -14.62 -8.19
CA SER A 255 2.71 -13.66 -9.30
C SER A 255 1.26 -13.39 -9.69
N PHE A 256 0.92 -12.13 -9.90
CA PHE A 256 -0.38 -11.68 -10.41
C PHE A 256 -0.46 -11.69 -11.94
N TRP A 257 0.62 -12.10 -12.60
CA TRP A 257 0.75 -12.05 -14.04
C TRP A 257 1.34 -13.35 -14.59
N ASN A 258 1.00 -13.67 -15.83
CA ASN A 258 1.69 -14.70 -16.57
C ASN A 258 1.80 -14.35 -18.06
N SER A 259 2.85 -14.87 -18.69
CA SER A 259 3.15 -14.61 -20.10
C SER A 259 2.36 -15.49 -21.08
N SER A 260 1.42 -16.31 -20.59
CA SER A 260 0.65 -17.22 -21.43
C SER A 260 -0.47 -16.50 -22.19
N ASP A 261 -0.85 -17.06 -23.34
CA ASP A 261 -2.01 -16.58 -24.12
C ASP A 261 -3.35 -16.69 -23.34
N GLY A 262 -3.35 -17.37 -22.19
CA GLY A 262 -4.51 -17.54 -21.32
C GLY A 262 -4.65 -16.48 -20.22
N TYR A 263 -3.71 -15.53 -20.11
CA TYR A 263 -3.80 -14.44 -19.13
C TYR A 263 -5.03 -13.57 -19.36
N PHE A 264 -5.69 -13.19 -18.26
CA PHE A 264 -6.77 -12.23 -18.29
C PHE A 264 -6.72 -11.32 -17.07
N LEU A 265 -7.21 -10.10 -17.26
CA LEU A 265 -7.63 -9.20 -16.20
C LEU A 265 -9.01 -8.67 -16.56
N CYS A 266 -10.01 -8.96 -15.73
CA CYS A 266 -11.38 -8.54 -16.02
C CYS A 266 -12.16 -8.22 -14.76
N THR A 267 -13.26 -7.49 -14.94
CA THR A 267 -14.14 -7.11 -13.84
C THR A 267 -14.87 -8.33 -13.28
N GLU A 268 -15.28 -8.26 -12.02
CA GLU A 268 -15.97 -9.35 -11.32
C GLU A 268 -17.20 -9.88 -12.09
N ASP A 269 -17.97 -8.99 -12.73
CA ASP A 269 -19.15 -9.35 -13.54
C ASP A 269 -18.80 -10.17 -14.80
N LYS A 270 -17.56 -10.08 -15.27
CA LYS A 270 -17.06 -10.79 -16.47
C LYS A 270 -16.21 -12.01 -16.13
N LEU A 271 -15.91 -12.26 -14.84
CA LEU A 271 -14.99 -13.31 -14.40
C LEU A 271 -15.34 -14.70 -14.96
N GLU A 272 -16.62 -15.08 -14.92
CA GLU A 272 -17.05 -16.38 -15.45
C GLU A 272 -16.72 -16.53 -16.94
N SER A 273 -17.04 -15.53 -17.76
CA SER A 273 -16.73 -15.53 -19.20
C SER A 273 -15.22 -15.51 -19.48
N CYS A 274 -14.43 -14.79 -18.68
CA CYS A 274 -12.97 -14.79 -18.80
C CYS A 274 -12.38 -16.18 -18.55
N ILE A 275 -12.87 -16.87 -17.51
CA ILE A 275 -12.42 -18.22 -17.16
C ILE A 275 -12.77 -19.21 -18.28
N GLU A 276 -13.99 -19.14 -18.82
CA GLU A 276 -14.42 -20.01 -19.92
C GLU A 276 -13.56 -19.81 -21.19
N ASN A 277 -13.28 -18.55 -21.55
CA ASN A 277 -12.46 -18.23 -22.72
C ASN A 277 -11.00 -18.68 -22.55
N SER A 278 -10.42 -18.50 -21.37
CA SER A 278 -9.05 -18.93 -21.05
C SER A 278 -8.91 -20.46 -21.10
N GLN A 279 -9.90 -21.21 -20.59
CA GLN A 279 -9.92 -22.67 -20.68
C GLN A 279 -10.17 -23.17 -22.10
N GLY A 280 -10.94 -22.44 -22.91
CA GLY A 280 -11.16 -22.76 -24.33
C GLY A 280 -9.90 -22.67 -25.19
N LEU A 281 -8.99 -21.72 -24.88
CA LEU A 281 -7.71 -21.58 -25.56
C LEU A 281 -6.74 -22.73 -25.26
N GLN A 282 -6.76 -23.30 -24.05
CA GLN A 282 -5.93 -24.47 -23.67
C GLN A 282 -6.30 -25.77 -24.42
N MET A 283 -7.52 -25.90 -24.95
CA MET A 283 -7.98 -27.09 -25.68
C MET A 283 -7.82 -26.99 -27.21
N GLY A 284 -7.30 -25.86 -27.72
CA GLY A 284 -7.19 -25.55 -29.16
C GLY A 284 -5.85 -25.86 -29.81
N GLY A 285 -4.84 -26.31 -29.06
CA GLY A 285 -3.53 -26.68 -29.59
C GLY A 285 -3.44 -28.17 -29.97
N MET A 286 -3.74 -28.50 -31.23
CA MET A 286 -3.40 -29.79 -31.86
C MET A 286 -2.16 -29.67 -32.74
#